data_AF-A0A126P8K9-F1
#
_entry.id   AF-A0A126P8K9-F1
#
_cell.length_a   1.000
_cell.length_b   1.000
_cell.length_c   1.000
_cell.angle_alpha   90.00
_cell.angle_beta   90.00
_cell.angle_gamma   90.00
#
_symmetry.space_group_name_H-M   'P 1'
#
loop_
_entity.id
_entity.type
_entity.pdbx_description
1 polymer ?
#
loop_
_entity_poly.entity_id
_entity_poly.type
_entity_poly.pdbx_seq_one_letter_code
_entity_poly.pdbx_strand_id
1 'polypeptide(L)'
;MNPALLRQLAAILAELARQGFQIILATHSTDLLKEFHILSRQKDAKPLPIKYFGLNAEPGEATRIVTTDNFELLPDVVALAAELKQADELEEIFIREDREYYANNRGEQPGL
;
A
#
# COMPACT_ATOMS: atom_id res chain seq x y z
N MET A 1 2.16 -2.74 12.35
CA MET A 1 1.64 -1.54 13.05
C MET A 1 0.13 -1.49 12.88
N ASN A 2 -0.61 -0.87 13.79
CA ASN A 2 -2.05 -0.62 13.57
C ASN A 2 -2.24 0.27 12.31
N PRO A 3 -3.09 -0.12 11.34
CA PRO A 3 -3.36 0.68 10.14
C PRO A 3 -3.73 2.14 10.41
N ALA A 4 -4.48 2.40 11.50
CA ALA A 4 -4.83 3.77 11.90
C ALA A 4 -3.59 4.60 12.28
N LEU A 5 -2.62 4.00 12.96
CA LEU A 5 -1.37 4.67 13.33
C LEU A 5 -0.46 4.87 12.11
N LEU A 6 -0.42 3.91 11.18
CA LEU A 6 0.33 4.01 9.92
C LEU A 6 -0.14 5.21 9.09
N ARG A 7 -1.46 5.36 8.94
CA ARG A 7 -2.06 6.46 8.20
C ARG A 7 -1.81 7.82 8.86
N GLN A 8 -1.89 7.89 10.19
CA GLN A 8 -1.53 9.11 10.93
C GLN A 8 -0.05 9.46 10.78
N LEU A 9 0.84 8.48 10.86
CA LEU A 9 2.27 8.68 10.65
C LEU A 9 2.56 9.21 9.24
N ALA A 10 1.97 8.58 8.21
CA ALA A 10 2.13 9.02 6.82
C ALA A 10 1.65 10.47 6.63
N ALA A 11 0.52 10.84 7.23
CA ALA A 11 -0.01 12.20 7.17
C ALA A 11 0.93 13.22 7.83
N ILE A 12 1.48 12.91 9.02
CA ILE A 12 2.43 13.79 9.72
C ILE A 12 3.70 13.99 8.87
N LEU A 13 4.27 12.90 8.36
CA LEU A 13 5.49 12.96 7.54
C LEU A 13 5.25 13.72 6.23
N ALA A 14 4.10 13.52 5.58
CA ALA A 14 3.73 14.24 4.38
C ALA A 14 3.59 15.75 4.63
N GLU A 15 3.03 16.14 5.77
CA GLU A 15 2.87 17.55 6.12
C GLU A 15 4.23 18.22 6.41
N LEU A 16 5.13 17.53 7.11
CA LEU A 16 6.51 17.98 7.29
C LEU A 16 7.22 18.14 5.92
N ALA A 17 7.08 17.16 5.03
CA ALA A 17 7.66 17.25 3.69
C ALA A 17 7.12 18.46 2.90
N ARG A 18 5.81 18.74 2.99
CA ARG A 18 5.17 19.92 2.37
C ARG A 18 5.66 21.25 2.94
N GLN A 19 6.15 21.27 4.17
CA GLN A 19 6.76 22.44 4.81
C GLN A 19 8.24 22.62 4.45
N GLY A 20 8.81 21.70 3.65
CA GLY A 20 10.18 21.78 3.16
C GLY A 20 11.19 20.94 3.94
N PHE A 21 10.75 20.12 4.89
CA PHE A 21 11.63 19.16 5.56
C PHE A 21 11.97 18.01 4.61
N GLN A 22 13.27 17.72 4.46
CA GLN A 22 13.71 16.54 3.71
C GLN A 22 13.67 15.32 4.63
N ILE A 23 12.90 14.31 4.21
CA ILE A 23 12.71 13.07 4.97
C ILE A 23 13.20 11.91 4.10
N ILE A 24 14.11 11.10 4.65
CA ILE A 24 14.58 9.86 4.03
C ILE A 24 14.04 8.70 4.87
N LEU A 25 13.26 7.84 4.23
CA LEU A 25 12.62 6.70 4.88
C LEU A 25 13.09 5.41 4.22
N ALA A 26 13.75 4.55 4.99
CA ALA A 26 14.01 3.16 4.62
C ALA A 26 12.92 2.29 5.25
N THR A 27 12.12 1.62 4.43
CA THR A 27 11.01 0.78 4.90
C THR A 27 10.81 -0.43 4.01
N HIS A 28 10.45 -1.55 4.62
CA HIS A 28 9.91 -2.74 3.95
C HIS A 28 8.38 -2.81 4.07
N SER A 29 7.73 -1.82 4.69
CA SER A 29 6.28 -1.78 4.85
C SER A 29 5.62 -1.22 3.60
N THR A 30 4.97 -2.10 2.86
CA THR A 30 4.18 -1.75 1.68
C THR A 30 2.98 -0.87 2.04
N ASP A 31 2.32 -1.12 3.17
CA ASP A 31 1.18 -0.32 3.65
C ASP A 31 1.54 1.16 3.81
N LEU A 32 2.72 1.44 4.39
CA LEU A 32 3.19 2.82 4.53
C LEU A 32 3.43 3.48 3.17
N LEU A 33 3.96 2.73 2.20
CA LEU A 33 4.19 3.23 0.84
C LEU A 33 2.88 3.51 0.10
N LYS A 34 1.86 2.66 0.28
CA LYS A 34 0.49 2.85 -0.24
C LYS A 34 -0.14 4.12 0.33
N GLU A 35 -0.02 4.37 1.64
CA GLU A 35 -0.54 5.60 2.26
C GLU A 35 0.12 6.86 1.68
N PHE A 36 1.44 6.85 1.48
CA PHE A 36 2.11 7.98 0.81
C PHE A 36 1.66 8.15 -0.64
N HIS A 37 1.45 7.05 -1.36
CA HIS A 37 0.94 7.10 -2.73
C HIS A 37 -0.44 7.78 -2.77
N ILE A 38 -1.37 7.36 -1.92
CA ILE A 38 -2.70 7.98 -1.78
C ILE A 38 -2.56 9.48 -1.49
N LEU A 39 -1.75 9.87 -0.50
CA LEU A 39 -1.55 11.27 -0.11
C LEU A 39 -0.95 12.12 -1.24
N SER A 40 -0.07 11.55 -2.06
CA SER A 40 0.53 12.24 -3.22
C SER A 40 -0.44 12.48 -4.38
N ARG A 41 -1.56 11.73 -4.44
CA ARG A 41 -2.54 11.77 -5.53
C ARG A 41 -3.82 12.52 -5.16
N GLN A 42 -3.95 13.01 -3.93
CA GLN A 42 -5.08 13.83 -3.50
C GLN A 42 -5.12 15.16 -4.27
N LYS A 43 -6.14 15.33 -5.12
CA LYS A 43 -6.26 16.49 -6.03
C LYS A 43 -6.40 17.83 -5.30
N ASP A 44 -7.05 17.84 -4.14
CA ASP A 44 -7.34 19.05 -3.38
C ASP A 44 -6.22 19.43 -2.39
N ALA A 45 -5.18 18.59 -2.28
CA ALA A 45 -4.08 18.80 -1.36
C ALA A 45 -2.88 19.48 -2.03
N LYS A 46 -2.05 20.17 -1.24
CA LYS A 46 -0.75 20.67 -1.71
C LYS A 46 0.07 19.49 -2.26
N PRO A 47 0.75 19.65 -3.42
CA PRO A 47 1.59 18.59 -3.98
C PRO A 47 2.59 18.05 -2.95
N LEU A 48 2.70 16.73 -2.85
CA LEU A 48 3.67 16.06 -2.01
C LEU A 48 4.88 15.68 -2.87
N PRO A 49 6.05 16.32 -2.67
CA PRO A 49 7.26 15.96 -3.40
C PRO A 49 7.77 14.60 -2.87
N ILE A 50 7.53 13.53 -3.62
CA ILE A 50 7.95 12.18 -3.25
C ILE A 50 8.75 11.51 -4.37
N LYS A 51 9.77 10.74 -3.97
CA LYS A 51 10.55 9.87 -4.84
C LYS A 51 10.76 8.54 -4.13
N TYR A 52 10.55 7.46 -4.88
CA TYR A 52 10.75 6.11 -4.40
C TYR A 52 12.05 5.55 -4.99
N PHE A 53 12.78 4.82 -4.14
CA PHE A 53 14.03 4.16 -4.48
C PHE A 53 13.88 2.66 -4.17
N GLY A 54 13.89 1.84 -5.21
CA GLY A 54 14.00 0.39 -5.10
C GLY A 54 15.47 -0.01 -5.09
N LEU A 55 15.84 -0.85 -4.12
CA LEU A 55 17.19 -1.42 -4.02
C LEU A 55 17.09 -2.91 -4.29
N ASN A 56 17.64 -3.36 -5.42
CA ASN A 56 17.58 -4.75 -5.84
C ASN A 56 18.99 -5.32 -5.80
N ALA A 57 19.18 -6.40 -5.07
CA ALA A 57 20.45 -7.09 -4.96
C ALA A 57 20.26 -8.55 -5.36
N GLU A 58 20.94 -8.98 -6.41
CA GLU A 58 21.06 -10.39 -6.77
C GLU A 58 22.40 -10.95 -6.24
N PRO A 59 22.45 -12.20 -5.78
CA PRO A 59 23.69 -12.80 -5.27
C PRO A 59 24.80 -12.78 -6.33
N GLY A 60 25.91 -12.10 -6.03
CA GLY A 60 27.06 -12.01 -6.93
C GLY A 60 27.04 -10.84 -7.91
N GLU A 61 26.00 -10.01 -7.90
CA GLU A 61 25.89 -8.81 -8.72
C GLU A 61 25.93 -7.52 -7.87
N ALA A 62 26.21 -6.39 -8.53
CA ALA A 62 26.17 -5.08 -7.88
C ALA A 62 24.71 -4.65 -7.63
N THR A 63 24.43 -4.05 -6.47
CA THR A 63 23.09 -3.54 -6.14
C THR A 63 22.60 -2.56 -7.19
N ARG A 64 21.45 -2.85 -7.79
CA ARG A 64 20.79 -1.98 -8.76
C ARG A 64 19.80 -1.07 -8.05
N ILE A 65 19.82 0.21 -8.41
CA ILE A 65 18.89 1.22 -7.88
C ILE A 65 17.88 1.56 -8.97
N VAL A 66 16.59 1.50 -8.62
CA VAL A 66 15.49 1.96 -9.47
C VAL A 66 14.84 3.17 -8.81
N THR A 67 14.61 4.24 -9.57
CA THR A 67 13.99 5.47 -9.05
C THR A 67 12.71 5.79 -9.83
N THR A 68 11.64 6.08 -9.11
CA THR A 68 10.32 6.40 -9.70
C THR A 68 9.56 7.37 -8.79
N ASP A 69 8.62 8.14 -9.35
CA ASP A 69 7.61 8.90 -8.60
C ASP A 69 6.29 8.13 -8.43
N ASN A 70 6.13 7.02 -9.17
CA ASN A 70 5.03 6.09 -9.01
C ASN A 70 5.51 4.81 -8.32
N PHE A 71 5.01 4.60 -7.10
CA PHE A 71 5.25 3.41 -6.28
C PHE A 71 4.97 2.10 -7.02
N GLU A 72 3.91 2.04 -7.84
CA GLU A 72 3.54 0.82 -8.59
C GLU A 72 4.59 0.39 -9.62
N LEU A 73 5.48 1.31 -10.03
CA LEU A 73 6.54 1.03 -10.99
C LEU A 73 7.83 0.53 -10.34
N LEU A 74 7.83 0.22 -9.04
CA LEU A 74 8.96 -0.41 -8.38
C LEU A 74 8.98 -1.91 -8.73
N PRO A 75 10.01 -2.40 -9.45
CA PRO A 75 10.00 -3.70 -10.09
C PRO A 75 10.20 -4.89 -9.13
N ASP A 76 10.43 -4.66 -7.83
CA ASP A 76 10.96 -5.69 -6.93
C ASP A 76 10.47 -5.57 -5.49
N VAL A 77 9.30 -4.97 -5.28
CA VAL A 77 8.64 -5.10 -3.98
C VAL A 77 8.02 -6.50 -3.96
N VAL A 78 8.83 -7.54 -3.77
CA VAL A 78 8.40 -8.94 -3.63
C VAL A 78 7.31 -9.06 -2.54
N ALA A 79 7.39 -8.20 -1.51
CA ALA A 79 6.35 -8.04 -0.51
C ALA A 79 5.02 -7.51 -1.07
N LEU A 80 5.03 -6.55 -2.00
CA LEU A 80 3.83 -5.99 -2.62
C LEU A 80 3.13 -7.02 -3.50
N ALA A 81 3.88 -7.76 -4.32
CA ALA A 81 3.29 -8.80 -5.16
C ALA A 81 2.68 -9.93 -4.31
N ALA A 82 3.37 -10.33 -3.23
CA ALA A 82 2.85 -11.33 -2.29
C ALA A 82 1.63 -10.83 -1.51
N GLU A 83 1.64 -9.57 -1.06
CA GLU A 83 0.51 -8.93 -0.36
C GLU A 83 -0.72 -8.77 -1.27
N LEU A 84 -0.53 -8.31 -2.51
CA LEU A 84 -1.62 -8.15 -3.48
C LEU A 84 -2.25 -9.51 -3.79
N LYS A 85 -1.42 -10.53 -4.02
CA LYS A 85 -1.90 -11.90 -4.22
C LYS A 85 -2.68 -12.43 -3.02
N GLN A 86 -2.20 -12.19 -1.79
CA GLN A 86 -2.94 -12.55 -0.58
C GLN A 86 -4.27 -11.81 -0.45
N ALA A 87 -4.32 -10.52 -0.83
CA ALA A 87 -5.54 -9.74 -0.80
C ALA A 87 -6.59 -10.28 -1.79
N ASP A 88 -6.15 -10.60 -3.02
CA ASP A 88 -7.01 -11.21 -4.03
C ASP A 88 -7.55 -12.57 -3.55
N GLU A 89 -6.70 -13.43 -2.99
CA GLU A 89 -7.09 -14.74 -2.43
C GLU A 89 -8.09 -14.60 -1.28
N LEU A 90 -7.92 -13.60 -0.40
CA LEU A 90 -8.84 -13.33 0.71
C LEU A 90 -10.20 -12.82 0.21
N GLU A 91 -10.22 -11.94 -0.78
CA GLU A 91 -11.45 -11.44 -1.40
C GLU A 91 -12.27 -12.60 -2.01
N GLU A 92 -11.60 -13.52 -2.71
CA GLU A 92 -12.25 -14.72 -3.26
C GLU A 92 -12.85 -15.62 -2.18
N ILE A 93 -12.16 -15.79 -1.04
CA ILE A 93 -12.67 -16.56 0.09
C ILE A 93 -13.92 -15.91 0.67
N PHE A 94 -13.90 -14.59 0.90
CA PHE A 94 -15.08 -13.87 1.39
C PHE A 94 -16.26 -13.99 0.43
N ILE A 95 -16.03 -13.83 -0.88
CA ILE A 95 -17.08 -13.99 -1.90
C ILE A 95 -17.66 -15.41 -1.87
N ARG A 96 -16.82 -16.43 -1.70
CA ARG A 96 -17.26 -17.82 -1.62
C ARG A 96 -18.09 -18.09 -0.36
N GLU A 97 -17.61 -17.65 0.79
CA GLU A 97 -18.30 -17.83 2.07
C GLU A 97 -19.66 -17.10 2.08
N ASP A 98 -19.71 -15.88 1.53
CA ASP A 98 -20.95 -15.10 1.41
C ASP A 98 -21.96 -15.83 0.50
N ARG A 99 -21.50 -16.38 -0.64
CA ARG A 99 -22.34 -17.22 -1.52
C ARG A 99 -22.86 -18.48 -0.83
N GLU A 100 -22.00 -19.18 -0.06
CA GLU A 100 -22.39 -20.38 0.68
C GLU A 100 -23.38 -20.06 1.80
N TYR A 101 -23.18 -18.94 2.50
CA TYR A 101 -24.10 -18.44 3.52
C TYR A 101 -25.49 -18.17 2.94
N TYR A 102 -25.61 -17.41 1.83
CA TYR A 102 -26.91 -17.14 1.21
C TYR A 102 -27.52 -18.38 0.54
N ALA A 103 -26.70 -19.30 0.02
CA ALA A 103 -27.20 -20.55 -0.56
C ALA A 103 -27.85 -21.46 0.49
N ASN A 104 -27.27 -21.49 1.71
CA ASN A 104 -27.75 -22.28 2.85
C ASN A 104 -28.83 -21.58 3.67
N ASN A 105 -28.85 -20.25 3.71
CA ASN A 105 -29.81 -19.45 4.48
C ASN A 105 -30.90 -18.79 3.61
N ARG A 106 -31.32 -19.46 2.54
CA ARG A 106 -32.30 -19.00 1.54
C ARG A 106 -33.71 -18.61 2.06
N GLY A 107 -33.91 -18.51 3.37
CA GLY A 107 -35.16 -18.14 4.04
C GLY A 107 -35.09 -16.98 5.04
N GLU A 108 -33.91 -16.46 5.40
CA GLU A 108 -33.80 -15.27 6.25
C GLU A 108 -33.33 -14.08 5.42
N GLN A 109 -34.29 -13.30 4.91
CA GLN A 109 -33.99 -11.93 4.49
C GLN A 109 -33.66 -11.13 5.76
N PRO A 110 -32.53 -10.40 5.82
CA PRO A 110 -32.36 -9.40 6.85
C PRO A 110 -33.43 -8.32 6.63
N GLY A 111 -34.25 -8.09 7.65
CA GLY A 111 -35.14 -6.93 7.69
C GLY A 111 -34.32 -5.65 7.50
N LEU A 112 -34.80 -4.80 6.60
CA LEU A 112 -34.37 -3.41 6.38
C LEU A 112 -34.19 -2.63 7.68
#